data_AF-A0A429JJA8-F1
#
_entry.id   AF-A0A429JJA8-F1
#
_cell.length_a   1.000
_cell.length_b   1.000
_cell.length_c   1.000
_cell.angle_alpha   90.00
_cell.angle_beta   90.00
_cell.angle_gamma   90.00
#
_symmetry.space_group_name_H-M   'P 1'
#
loop_
_entity.id
_entity.type
_entity.pdbx_description
1 polymer ?
#
loop_
_entity_poly.entity_id
_entity_poly.type
_entity_poly.pdbx_seq_one_letter_code
_entity_poly.pdbx_strand_id
1 'polypeptide(L)'
;AELPPPVARAAPHLFRPGVRLVALPLMVTLGLLAVAGLGTGFVGRFRAAESPEARAFTKLLEFDLWSTLVGASIALYVAVAYAMAHGVHQRWRHPVDRPAPWAVAALALGAVLLMGAVFGVLRFFTPPGTLPVPLDGLAWRVPVLLVLGMLAAAPGAVGLWDVQVGLLRLSRRLPTEPGVLAPAGALRELDRAWRDAVRFLTGGSLIISTAVIDAGALRNALLAHGAPEKTFPASSVLLYGAFFSVMFALVFLPVMVLWRSVAGRLVEVTARIPEADELTEDWIERRARLVAFLRLDLSLPKVLAPALGILAPLATGAVSLFLPSGGQ
;
A
#
# COMPACT_ATOMS: atom_id res chain seq x y z
N ALA A 1 -76.49 -6.18 2.62
CA ALA A 1 -75.50 -7.25 2.36
C ALA A 1 -74.39 -6.63 1.51
N GLU A 2 -73.42 -6.01 2.18
CA GLU A 2 -72.26 -5.39 1.54
C GLU A 2 -71.08 -6.36 1.64
N LEU A 3 -70.54 -6.72 0.48
CA LEU A 3 -69.37 -7.58 0.36
C LEU A 3 -68.13 -6.83 0.87
N PRO A 4 -67.22 -7.47 1.65
CA PRO A 4 -65.98 -6.84 2.05
C PRO A 4 -65.05 -6.65 0.83
N PRO A 5 -64.18 -5.61 0.83
CA PRO A 5 -63.27 -5.33 -0.27
C PRO A 5 -62.19 -6.42 -0.40
N PRO A 6 -61.62 -6.61 -1.61
CA PRO A 6 -60.64 -7.65 -1.85
C PRO A 6 -59.34 -7.35 -1.11
N VAL A 7 -58.87 -8.33 -0.34
CA VAL A 7 -57.55 -8.34 0.30
C VAL A 7 -56.49 -8.18 -0.79
N ALA A 8 -55.81 -7.04 -0.78
CA ALA A 8 -54.64 -6.81 -1.62
C ALA A 8 -53.61 -7.92 -1.31
N ARG A 9 -53.32 -8.75 -2.32
CA ARG A 9 -52.25 -9.75 -2.26
C ARG A 9 -50.94 -8.99 -2.00
N ALA A 10 -50.41 -9.11 -0.79
CA ALA A 10 -49.04 -8.73 -0.48
C ALA A 10 -48.12 -9.51 -1.43
N ALA A 11 -47.47 -8.79 -2.35
CA ALA A 11 -46.39 -9.35 -3.14
C ALA A 11 -45.28 -9.80 -2.17
N PRO A 12 -44.80 -11.06 -2.24
CA PRO A 12 -43.73 -11.49 -1.36
C PRO A 12 -42.45 -10.76 -1.77
N HIS A 13 -42.00 -9.85 -0.91
CA HIS A 13 -40.67 -9.25 -0.94
C HIS A 13 -39.62 -10.35 -0.68
N LEU A 14 -39.38 -11.22 -1.65
CA LEU A 14 -38.28 -12.18 -1.67
C LEU A 14 -36.98 -11.49 -2.13
N PHE A 15 -36.61 -10.40 -1.48
CA PHE A 15 -35.22 -9.97 -1.45
C PHE A 15 -34.53 -10.72 -0.32
N ARG A 16 -34.14 -11.98 -0.57
CA ARG A 16 -33.40 -12.81 0.40
C ARG A 16 -32.02 -12.17 0.65
N PRO A 17 -31.74 -11.63 1.84
CA PRO A 17 -30.45 -10.98 2.15
C PRO A 17 -29.25 -11.94 2.07
N GLY A 18 -29.49 -13.27 2.16
CA GLY A 18 -28.45 -14.30 2.09
C GLY A 18 -27.75 -14.45 0.72
N VAL A 19 -28.44 -14.19 -0.39
CA VAL A 19 -27.83 -14.35 -1.74
C VAL A 19 -26.81 -13.24 -2.01
N ARG A 20 -27.06 -12.02 -1.51
CA ARG A 20 -26.11 -10.90 -1.64
C ARG A 20 -24.82 -11.11 -0.83
N LEU A 21 -24.89 -11.85 0.29
CA LEU A 21 -23.75 -12.13 1.17
C LEU A 21 -22.72 -13.08 0.54
N VAL A 22 -23.15 -14.02 -0.30
CA VAL A 22 -22.24 -14.98 -0.98
C VAL A 22 -21.91 -14.53 -2.41
N ALA A 23 -22.83 -13.87 -3.12
CA ALA A 23 -22.60 -13.42 -4.48
C ALA A 23 -21.52 -12.32 -4.56
N LEU A 24 -21.43 -11.44 -3.57
CA LEU A 24 -20.46 -10.36 -3.56
C LEU A 24 -19.00 -10.84 -3.53
N PRO A 25 -18.55 -11.68 -2.58
CA PRO A 25 -17.18 -12.19 -2.58
C PRO A 25 -16.87 -12.99 -3.84
N LEU A 26 -17.81 -13.81 -4.33
CA LEU A 26 -17.62 -14.55 -5.58
C LEU A 26 -17.45 -13.62 -6.79
N MET A 27 -18.28 -12.58 -6.94
CA MET A 27 -18.16 -11.60 -8.01
C MET A 27 -16.84 -10.83 -7.95
N VAL A 28 -16.38 -10.47 -6.74
CA VAL A 28 -15.08 -9.83 -6.55
C VAL A 28 -13.95 -10.76 -6.97
N THR A 29 -13.98 -12.03 -6.53
CA THR A 29 -12.97 -13.02 -6.93
C THR A 29 -12.94 -13.23 -8.44
N LEU A 30 -14.10 -13.42 -9.08
CA LEU A 30 -14.20 -13.58 -10.54
C LEU A 30 -13.73 -12.32 -11.28
N GLY A 31 -14.08 -11.14 -10.80
CA GLY A 31 -13.60 -9.88 -11.36
C GLY A 31 -12.08 -9.73 -11.28
N LEU A 32 -11.48 -10.06 -10.13
CA LEU A 32 -10.02 -10.04 -9.97
C LEU A 32 -9.32 -11.08 -10.84
N LEU A 33 -9.89 -12.28 -10.98
CA LEU A 33 -9.37 -13.30 -11.89
C LEU A 33 -9.44 -12.85 -13.35
N ALA A 34 -10.53 -12.17 -13.75
CA ALA A 34 -10.66 -11.61 -15.09
C ALA A 34 -9.61 -10.51 -15.35
N VAL A 35 -9.40 -9.60 -14.39
CA VAL A 35 -8.33 -8.59 -14.47
C VAL A 35 -6.95 -9.25 -14.56
N ALA A 36 -6.70 -10.29 -13.77
CA ALA A 36 -5.44 -11.02 -13.82
C ALA A 36 -5.21 -11.68 -15.19
N GLY A 37 -6.22 -12.37 -15.72
CA GLY A 37 -6.16 -12.99 -17.05
C GLY A 37 -5.94 -11.97 -18.18
N LEU A 38 -6.61 -10.81 -18.11
CA LEU A 38 -6.39 -9.71 -19.07
C LEU A 38 -4.98 -9.13 -18.95
N GLY A 39 -4.48 -8.95 -17.72
CA GLY A 39 -3.10 -8.50 -17.46
C GLY A 39 -2.06 -9.45 -18.03
N THR A 40 -2.20 -10.75 -17.76
CA THR A 40 -1.34 -11.80 -18.34
C THR A 40 -1.41 -11.79 -19.86
N GLY A 41 -2.61 -11.64 -20.46
CA GLY A 41 -2.77 -11.53 -21.90
C GLY A 41 -2.11 -10.30 -22.51
N PHE A 42 -2.26 -9.13 -21.86
CA PHE A 42 -1.66 -7.86 -22.27
C PHE A 42 -0.14 -7.91 -22.28
N VAL A 43 0.46 -8.49 -21.23
CA VAL A 43 1.91 -8.57 -21.08
C VAL A 43 2.51 -9.70 -21.91
N GLY A 44 1.88 -10.87 -21.90
CA GLY A 44 2.44 -12.11 -22.43
C GLY A 44 2.08 -12.47 -23.86
N ARG A 45 0.92 -12.02 -24.39
CA ARG A 45 0.38 -12.55 -25.66
C ARG A 45 -0.05 -11.50 -26.67
N PHE A 46 -0.41 -10.30 -26.25
CA PHE A 46 -0.84 -9.25 -27.16
C PHE A 46 0.37 -8.65 -27.90
N ARG A 47 0.57 -9.00 -29.19
CA ARG A 47 1.70 -8.53 -30.03
C ARG A 47 3.09 -8.79 -29.40
N ALA A 48 3.20 -9.88 -28.65
CA ALA A 48 4.39 -10.18 -27.85
C ALA A 48 5.37 -11.13 -28.55
N ALA A 49 4.96 -11.74 -29.68
CA ALA A 49 5.65 -12.85 -30.32
C ALA A 49 5.68 -12.68 -31.85
N GLU A 50 5.85 -11.44 -32.33
CA GLU A 50 5.85 -11.15 -33.77
C GLU A 50 7.18 -11.60 -34.40
N SER A 51 8.30 -11.42 -33.68
CA SER A 51 9.63 -11.89 -34.07
C SER A 51 9.88 -13.37 -33.70
N PRO A 52 10.79 -14.08 -34.42
CA PRO A 52 11.19 -15.46 -34.07
C PRO A 52 11.80 -15.58 -32.68
N GLU A 53 12.62 -14.59 -32.29
CA GLU A 53 13.24 -14.51 -30.97
C GLU A 53 12.18 -14.35 -29.86
N ALA A 54 11.19 -13.47 -30.07
CA ALA A 54 10.11 -13.30 -29.11
C ALA A 54 9.18 -14.52 -29.01
N ARG A 55 9.02 -15.29 -30.09
CA ARG A 55 8.36 -16.61 -30.04
C ARG A 55 9.13 -17.65 -29.25
N ALA A 56 10.46 -17.66 -29.31
CA ALA A 56 11.27 -18.56 -28.52
C ALA A 56 11.21 -18.19 -27.02
N PHE A 57 11.25 -16.89 -26.72
CA PHE A 57 11.14 -16.38 -25.36
C PHE A 57 9.78 -16.68 -24.70
N THR A 58 8.68 -16.46 -25.42
CA THR A 58 7.31 -16.65 -24.91
C THR A 58 6.94 -18.12 -24.66
N LYS A 59 7.73 -19.09 -25.11
CA LYS A 59 7.54 -20.52 -24.86
C LYS A 59 8.22 -21.02 -23.58
N LEU A 60 9.03 -20.20 -22.93
CA LEU A 60 9.73 -20.57 -21.70
C LEU A 60 8.75 -20.65 -20.53
N LEU A 61 8.94 -21.63 -19.64
CA LEU A 61 8.15 -21.76 -18.42
C LEU A 61 8.31 -20.53 -17.53
N GLU A 62 9.54 -19.99 -17.45
CA GLU A 62 9.87 -18.81 -16.69
C GLU A 62 9.13 -17.56 -17.20
N PHE A 63 8.88 -17.49 -18.51
CA PHE A 63 8.08 -16.42 -19.10
C PHE A 63 6.60 -16.55 -18.73
N ASP A 64 6.04 -17.76 -18.79
CA ASP A 64 4.66 -18.01 -18.37
C ASP A 64 4.47 -17.70 -16.88
N LEU A 65 5.44 -18.07 -16.03
CA LEU A 65 5.43 -17.71 -14.62
C LEU A 65 5.47 -16.20 -14.43
N TRP A 66 6.39 -15.49 -15.09
CA TRP A 66 6.48 -14.04 -15.01
C TRP A 66 5.19 -13.34 -15.46
N SER A 67 4.64 -13.72 -16.62
CA SER A 67 3.41 -13.09 -17.15
C SER A 67 2.17 -13.38 -16.28
N THR A 68 2.11 -14.55 -15.65
CA THR A 68 1.07 -14.90 -14.68
C THR A 68 1.20 -14.05 -13.41
N LEU A 69 2.44 -13.89 -12.90
CA LEU A 69 2.72 -13.04 -11.74
C LEU A 69 2.33 -11.59 -12.00
N VAL A 70 2.72 -11.02 -13.14
CA VAL A 70 2.34 -9.65 -13.51
C VAL A 70 0.81 -9.49 -13.61
N GLY A 71 0.10 -10.49 -14.17
CA GLY A 71 -1.36 -10.49 -14.18
C GLY A 71 -1.94 -10.45 -12.76
N ALA A 72 -1.45 -11.30 -11.86
CA ALA A 72 -1.84 -11.31 -10.46
C ALA A 72 -1.52 -9.99 -9.75
N SER A 73 -0.35 -9.38 -10.04
CA SER A 73 0.06 -8.06 -9.53
C SER A 73 -0.91 -6.96 -9.97
N ILE A 74 -1.35 -6.95 -11.24
CA ILE A 74 -2.34 -5.97 -11.72
C ILE A 74 -3.68 -6.12 -10.97
N ALA A 75 -4.15 -7.34 -10.76
CA ALA A 75 -5.37 -7.58 -9.98
C ALA A 75 -5.21 -7.12 -8.52
N LEU A 76 -4.05 -7.41 -7.91
CA LEU A 76 -3.70 -6.91 -6.58
C LEU A 76 -3.68 -5.39 -6.53
N TYR A 77 -3.09 -4.72 -7.53
CA TYR A 77 -3.03 -3.27 -7.62
C TYR A 77 -4.43 -2.65 -7.66
N VAL A 78 -5.34 -3.21 -8.44
CA VAL A 78 -6.74 -2.76 -8.46
C VAL A 78 -7.41 -2.94 -7.09
N ALA A 79 -7.24 -4.12 -6.46
CA ALA A 79 -7.83 -4.40 -5.16
C ALA A 79 -7.30 -3.47 -4.06
N VAL A 80 -5.98 -3.27 -4.01
CA VAL A 80 -5.30 -2.43 -3.03
C VAL A 80 -5.63 -0.95 -3.27
N ALA A 81 -5.60 -0.49 -4.53
CA ALA A 81 -5.98 0.88 -4.88
C ALA A 81 -7.43 1.18 -4.47
N TYR A 82 -8.35 0.28 -4.78
CA TYR A 82 -9.75 0.40 -4.34
C TYR A 82 -9.86 0.43 -2.83
N ALA A 83 -9.19 -0.49 -2.12
CA ALA A 83 -9.23 -0.53 -0.66
C ALA A 83 -8.67 0.76 -0.04
N MET A 84 -7.57 1.30 -0.55
CA MET A 84 -6.99 2.55 -0.04
C MET A 84 -7.87 3.76 -0.38
N ALA A 85 -8.35 3.87 -1.63
CA ALA A 85 -9.24 4.94 -2.05
C ALA A 85 -10.56 4.93 -1.27
N HIS A 86 -11.12 3.75 -1.00
CA HIS A 86 -12.29 3.60 -0.15
C HIS A 86 -12.01 4.06 1.28
N GLY A 87 -10.83 3.74 1.84
CA GLY A 87 -10.40 4.23 3.15
C GLY A 87 -10.36 5.75 3.22
N VAL A 88 -9.71 6.39 2.25
CA VAL A 88 -9.66 7.86 2.12
C VAL A 88 -11.07 8.45 1.96
N HIS A 89 -11.89 7.87 1.09
CA HIS A 89 -13.25 8.35 0.86
C HIS A 89 -14.14 8.26 2.11
N GLN A 90 -14.10 7.14 2.84
CA GLN A 90 -14.86 6.97 4.07
C GLN A 90 -14.44 7.98 5.14
N ARG A 91 -13.15 8.29 5.24
CA ARG A 91 -12.66 9.34 6.12
C ARG A 91 -13.22 10.71 5.73
N TRP A 92 -13.22 11.05 4.44
CA TRP A 92 -13.74 12.33 3.94
C TRP A 92 -15.26 12.46 3.99
N ARG A 93 -16.00 11.37 4.24
CA ARG A 93 -17.44 11.43 4.51
C ARG A 93 -17.78 12.05 5.85
N HIS A 94 -16.85 12.04 6.81
CA HIS A 94 -17.05 12.72 8.09
C HIS A 94 -16.77 14.23 7.93
N PRO A 95 -17.74 15.12 8.24
CA PRO A 95 -17.59 16.57 8.01
C PRO A 95 -16.37 17.19 8.69
N VAL A 96 -15.97 16.65 9.85
CA VAL A 96 -14.81 17.12 10.63
C VAL A 96 -13.48 16.77 9.94
N ASP A 97 -13.44 15.65 9.23
CA ASP A 97 -12.25 15.13 8.57
C ASP A 97 -12.19 15.50 7.09
N ARG A 98 -13.27 16.04 6.52
CA ARG A 98 -13.35 16.41 5.11
C ARG A 98 -12.35 17.53 4.78
N PRO A 99 -11.37 17.28 3.90
CA PRO A 99 -10.45 18.33 3.47
C PRO A 99 -11.19 19.37 2.62
N ALA A 100 -10.69 20.60 2.66
CA ALA A 100 -11.12 21.64 1.73
C ALA A 100 -10.77 21.23 0.27
N PRO A 101 -11.53 21.67 -0.73
CA PRO A 101 -11.31 21.26 -2.13
C PRO A 101 -9.91 21.64 -2.64
N TRP A 102 -9.36 22.79 -2.22
CA TRP A 102 -7.99 23.18 -2.55
C TRP A 102 -6.94 22.25 -1.93
N ALA A 103 -7.21 21.70 -0.75
CA ALA A 103 -6.31 20.74 -0.10
C ALA A 103 -6.34 19.40 -0.85
N VAL A 104 -7.51 18.95 -1.31
CA VAL A 104 -7.61 17.77 -2.20
C VAL A 104 -6.81 17.98 -3.48
N ALA A 105 -6.94 19.15 -4.11
CA ALA A 105 -6.18 19.47 -5.32
C ALA A 105 -4.67 19.50 -5.06
N ALA A 106 -4.23 20.07 -3.93
CA ALA A 106 -2.82 20.10 -3.55
C ALA A 106 -2.25 18.69 -3.29
N LEU A 107 -3.01 17.82 -2.60
CA LEU A 107 -2.63 16.43 -2.36
C LEU A 107 -2.55 15.63 -3.66
N ALA A 108 -3.52 15.80 -4.56
CA ALA A 108 -3.53 15.15 -5.86
C ALA A 108 -2.36 15.61 -6.74
N LEU A 109 -2.10 16.93 -6.78
CA LEU A 109 -0.95 17.50 -7.48
C LEU A 109 0.37 16.97 -6.90
N GLY A 110 0.50 16.94 -5.58
CA GLY A 110 1.66 16.36 -4.90
C GLY A 110 1.89 14.89 -5.28
N ALA A 111 0.82 14.10 -5.37
CA ALA A 111 0.92 12.71 -5.82
C ALA A 111 1.39 12.62 -7.27
N VAL A 112 0.84 13.43 -8.17
CA VAL A 112 1.26 13.48 -9.59
C VAL A 112 2.73 13.90 -9.73
N LEU A 113 3.16 14.91 -8.98
CA LEU A 113 4.55 15.38 -8.99
C LEU A 113 5.50 14.31 -8.43
N LEU A 114 5.13 13.63 -7.34
CA LEU A 114 5.89 12.51 -6.80
C LEU A 114 6.01 11.38 -7.82
N MET A 115 4.91 10.98 -8.47
CA MET A 115 4.91 9.98 -9.52
C MET A 115 5.81 10.38 -10.69
N GLY A 116 5.71 11.63 -11.16
CA GLY A 116 6.54 12.16 -12.23
C GLY A 116 8.02 12.17 -11.86
N ALA A 117 8.37 12.55 -10.63
CA ALA A 117 9.74 12.53 -10.13
C ALA A 117 10.30 11.11 -10.04
N VAL A 118 9.56 10.16 -9.46
CA VAL A 118 9.96 8.74 -9.35
C VAL A 118 10.13 8.14 -10.74
N PHE A 119 9.18 8.39 -11.65
CA PHE A 119 9.26 7.93 -13.04
C PHE A 119 10.49 8.53 -13.74
N GLY A 120 10.73 9.83 -13.60
CA GLY A 120 11.89 10.52 -14.17
C GLY A 120 13.21 9.97 -13.66
N VAL A 121 13.34 9.74 -12.36
CA VAL A 121 14.53 9.14 -11.73
C VAL A 121 14.79 7.73 -12.27
N LEU A 122 13.77 6.87 -12.29
CA LEU A 122 13.91 5.52 -12.84
C LEU A 122 14.33 5.58 -14.31
N ARG A 123 13.72 6.46 -15.09
CA ARG A 123 13.98 6.60 -16.52
C ARG A 123 15.36 7.18 -16.84
N PHE A 124 15.90 7.99 -15.92
CA PHE A 124 17.27 8.50 -15.97
C PHE A 124 18.30 7.38 -15.72
N PHE A 125 18.08 6.55 -14.70
CA PHE A 125 18.97 5.43 -14.36
C PHE A 125 18.80 4.21 -15.27
N THR A 126 17.64 4.06 -15.92
CA THR A 126 17.37 3.01 -16.91
C THR A 126 16.87 3.63 -18.23
N PRO A 127 17.80 4.12 -19.08
CA PRO A 127 17.52 4.54 -20.44
C PRO A 127 16.74 3.47 -21.24
N PRO A 128 15.93 3.85 -22.25
CA PRO A 128 15.11 2.87 -22.95
C PRO A 128 16.03 2.07 -23.88
N GLY A 129 15.83 0.76 -23.97
CA GLY A 129 16.68 -0.10 -24.79
C GLY A 129 18.02 -0.49 -24.16
N THR A 130 18.25 -0.21 -22.87
CA THR A 130 19.44 -0.71 -22.14
C THR A 130 19.37 -2.19 -21.84
N LEU A 131 18.17 -2.73 -21.66
CA LEU A 131 17.90 -4.16 -21.50
C LEU A 131 17.44 -4.72 -22.85
N PRO A 132 18.29 -5.45 -23.59
CA PRO A 132 17.90 -6.16 -24.80
C PRO A 132 17.03 -7.35 -24.38
N VAL A 133 15.73 -7.11 -24.27
CA VAL A 133 14.76 -8.15 -23.97
C VAL A 133 14.18 -8.65 -25.28
N PRO A 134 14.20 -9.98 -25.55
CA PRO A 134 13.62 -10.59 -26.74
C PRO A 134 12.10 -10.65 -26.61
N LEU A 135 11.46 -9.50 -26.42
CA LEU A 135 10.01 -9.37 -26.36
C LEU A 135 9.57 -8.09 -27.06
N ASP A 136 8.82 -8.26 -28.14
CA ASP A 136 8.29 -7.15 -28.92
C ASP A 136 7.36 -6.29 -28.04
N GLY A 137 7.61 -4.98 -28.01
CA GLY A 137 6.81 -4.02 -27.26
C GLY A 137 7.09 -3.93 -25.76
N LEU A 138 8.06 -4.66 -25.20
CA LEU A 138 8.36 -4.54 -23.77
C LEU A 138 8.78 -3.12 -23.36
N ALA A 139 9.49 -2.42 -24.25
CA ALA A 139 9.97 -1.05 -24.02
C ALA A 139 8.87 -0.06 -23.62
N TRP A 140 7.62 -0.28 -24.06
CA TRP A 140 6.47 0.54 -23.66
C TRP A 140 5.61 -0.13 -22.60
N ARG A 141 5.53 -1.48 -22.57
CA ARG A 141 4.76 -2.21 -21.54
C ARG A 141 5.33 -2.03 -20.14
N VAL A 142 6.65 -2.06 -19.96
CA VAL A 142 7.28 -1.86 -18.64
C VAL A 142 6.97 -0.48 -18.06
N PRO A 143 7.14 0.64 -18.79
CA PRO A 143 6.68 1.95 -18.33
C PRO A 143 5.17 2.00 -17.99
N VAL A 144 4.32 1.31 -18.76
CA VAL A 144 2.88 1.24 -18.46
C VAL A 144 2.62 0.50 -17.15
N LEU A 145 3.25 -0.65 -16.92
CA LEU A 145 3.14 -1.40 -15.67
C LEU A 145 3.62 -0.58 -14.47
N LEU A 146 4.71 0.16 -14.66
CA LEU A 146 5.23 1.10 -13.65
C LEU A 146 4.21 2.20 -13.32
N VAL A 147 3.64 2.84 -14.34
CA VAL A 147 2.60 3.88 -14.15
C VAL A 147 1.36 3.29 -13.47
N LEU A 148 0.93 2.08 -13.83
CA LEU A 148 -0.18 1.39 -13.17
C LEU A 148 0.10 1.14 -11.68
N GLY A 149 1.30 0.67 -11.33
CA GLY A 149 1.70 0.50 -9.93
C GLY A 149 1.71 1.83 -9.16
N MET A 150 2.21 2.90 -9.78
CA MET A 150 2.19 4.24 -9.19
C MET A 150 0.77 4.78 -8.98
N LEU A 151 -0.10 4.64 -9.97
CA LEU A 151 -1.51 5.02 -9.86
C LEU A 151 -2.22 4.23 -8.75
N ALA A 152 -1.89 2.95 -8.61
CA ALA A 152 -2.42 2.12 -7.55
C ALA A 152 -1.95 2.55 -6.15
N ALA A 153 -0.72 3.06 -6.03
CA ALA A 153 -0.15 3.56 -4.79
C ALA A 153 -0.64 4.98 -4.42
N ALA A 154 -1.09 5.78 -5.40
CA ALA A 154 -1.45 7.19 -5.21
C ALA A 154 -2.50 7.43 -4.09
N PRO A 155 -3.59 6.63 -3.96
CA PRO A 155 -4.53 6.80 -2.84
C PRO A 155 -3.88 6.61 -1.46
N GLY A 156 -2.88 5.73 -1.36
CA GLY A 156 -2.12 5.52 -0.13
C GLY A 156 -1.29 6.74 0.25
N ALA A 157 -0.61 7.35 -0.72
CA ALA A 157 0.16 8.59 -0.50
C ALA A 157 -0.75 9.76 -0.08
N VAL A 158 -1.86 9.97 -0.80
CA VAL A 158 -2.88 10.97 -0.45
C VAL A 158 -3.43 10.73 0.96
N GLY A 159 -3.75 9.49 1.29
CA GLY A 159 -4.24 9.10 2.61
C GLY A 159 -3.23 9.37 3.74
N LEU A 160 -1.95 9.06 3.53
CA LEU A 160 -0.89 9.34 4.51
C LEU A 160 -0.71 10.84 4.75
N TRP A 161 -0.70 11.66 3.69
CA TRP A 161 -0.61 13.11 3.84
C TRP A 161 -1.86 13.70 4.51
N ASP A 162 -3.06 13.17 4.23
CA ASP A 162 -4.28 13.58 4.94
C ASP A 162 -4.22 13.23 6.44
N VAL A 163 -3.70 12.04 6.78
CA VAL A 163 -3.41 11.67 8.17
C VAL A 163 -2.42 12.65 8.81
N GLN A 164 -1.34 13.00 8.10
CA GLN A 164 -0.36 13.96 8.58
C GLN A 164 -0.98 15.34 8.86
N VAL A 165 -1.82 15.85 7.95
CA VAL A 165 -2.58 17.09 8.15
C VAL A 165 -3.51 16.98 9.36
N GLY A 166 -4.20 15.84 9.53
CA GLY A 166 -5.02 15.55 10.70
C GLY A 166 -4.22 15.62 12.01
N LEU A 167 -3.05 15.00 12.05
CA LEU A 167 -2.16 15.01 13.20
C LEU A 167 -1.61 16.40 13.52
N LEU A 168 -1.27 17.20 12.51
CA LEU A 168 -0.85 18.59 12.70
C LEU A 168 -1.98 19.44 13.29
N ARG A 169 -3.22 19.25 12.83
CA ARG A 169 -4.39 19.94 13.40
C ARG A 169 -4.63 19.52 14.84
N LEU A 170 -4.56 18.23 15.14
CA LEU A 170 -4.71 17.72 16.51
C LEU A 170 -3.62 18.26 17.42
N SER A 171 -2.36 18.24 16.97
CA SER A 171 -1.22 18.79 17.71
C SER A 171 -1.44 20.25 18.12
N ARG A 172 -2.00 21.07 17.23
CA ARG A 172 -2.30 22.49 17.53
C ARG A 172 -3.46 22.68 18.52
N ARG A 173 -4.38 21.71 18.62
CA ARG A 173 -5.51 21.74 19.56
C ARG A 173 -5.16 21.18 20.93
N LEU A 174 -4.09 20.38 21.03
CA LEU A 174 -3.62 19.88 22.31
C LEU A 174 -3.09 21.05 23.15
N PRO A 175 -3.56 21.20 24.39
CA PRO A 175 -3.12 22.29 25.25
C PRO A 175 -1.62 22.19 25.52
N THR A 176 -1.01 23.35 25.68
CA THR A 176 0.37 23.51 26.16
C THR A 176 0.41 23.89 27.63
N GLU A 177 -0.70 24.41 28.16
CA GLU A 177 -0.80 24.85 29.55
C GLU A 177 -1.14 23.69 30.50
N PRO A 178 -0.51 23.63 31.69
CA PRO A 178 -0.86 22.65 32.70
C PRO A 178 -2.30 22.83 33.19
N GLY A 179 -3.03 21.72 33.38
CA GLY A 179 -4.39 21.73 33.97
C GLY A 179 -5.54 21.87 32.96
N VAL A 180 -5.24 22.13 31.69
CA VAL A 180 -6.26 22.13 30.63
C VAL A 180 -6.48 20.72 30.10
N LEU A 181 -7.74 20.26 30.12
CA LEU A 181 -8.11 18.94 29.61
C LEU A 181 -7.89 18.84 28.10
N ALA A 182 -7.45 17.66 27.65
CA ALA A 182 -7.36 17.37 26.22
C ALA A 182 -8.73 17.46 25.53
N PRO A 183 -8.79 17.86 24.25
CA PRO A 183 -10.04 17.90 23.49
C PRO A 183 -10.76 16.55 23.52
N ALA A 184 -12.08 16.58 23.72
CA ALA A 184 -12.91 15.39 23.68
C ALA A 184 -12.74 14.67 22.32
N GLY A 185 -12.37 13.39 22.37
CA GLY A 185 -12.16 12.58 21.17
C GLY A 185 -10.71 12.53 20.64
N ALA A 186 -9.76 13.30 21.18
CA ALA A 186 -8.36 13.28 20.78
C ALA A 186 -7.74 11.87 20.75
N LEU A 187 -8.07 11.05 21.75
CA LEU A 187 -7.64 9.65 21.82
C LEU A 187 -8.17 8.80 20.65
N ARG A 188 -9.44 9.00 20.26
CA ARG A 188 -10.07 8.29 19.13
C ARG A 188 -9.48 8.77 17.80
N GLU A 189 -9.21 10.06 17.66
CA GLU A 189 -8.56 10.62 16.47
C GLU A 189 -7.16 10.04 16.27
N LEU A 190 -6.36 9.92 17.34
CA LEU A 190 -5.03 9.30 17.28
C LEU A 190 -5.07 7.81 16.94
N ASP A 191 -6.00 7.05 17.53
CA ASP A 191 -6.14 5.62 17.20
C ASP A 191 -6.60 5.42 15.75
N ARG A 192 -7.50 6.27 15.23
CA ARG A 192 -7.87 6.23 13.80
C ARG A 192 -6.69 6.58 12.91
N ALA A 193 -5.95 7.64 13.23
CA ALA A 193 -4.77 8.04 12.47
C ALA A 193 -3.72 6.92 12.38
N TRP A 194 -3.51 6.19 13.49
CA TRP A 194 -2.65 5.00 13.50
C TRP A 194 -3.17 3.90 12.57
N ARG A 195 -4.45 3.52 12.69
CA ARG A 195 -5.05 2.47 11.86
C ARG A 195 -5.01 2.81 10.38
N ASP A 196 -5.29 4.06 10.04
CA ASP A 196 -5.22 4.57 8.66
C ASP A 196 -3.77 4.49 8.15
N ALA A 197 -2.79 4.98 8.93
CA ALA A 197 -1.38 4.92 8.56
C ALA A 197 -0.89 3.48 8.34
N VAL A 198 -1.23 2.55 9.23
CA VAL A 198 -0.87 1.12 9.08
C VAL A 198 -1.55 0.49 7.87
N ARG A 199 -2.81 0.84 7.58
CA ARG A 199 -3.50 0.34 6.37
C ARG A 199 -2.81 0.80 5.09
N PHE A 200 -2.44 2.07 5.00
CA PHE A 200 -1.71 2.60 3.85
C PHE A 200 -0.29 2.03 3.77
N LEU A 201 0.35 1.80 4.92
CA LEU A 201 1.62 1.08 5.02
C LEU A 201 1.54 -0.31 4.38
N THR A 202 0.58 -1.12 4.81
CA THR A 202 0.37 -2.47 4.27
C THR A 202 0.09 -2.47 2.78
N GLY A 203 -0.79 -1.56 2.30
CA GLY A 203 -1.10 -1.46 0.88
C GLY A 203 0.12 -1.10 0.02
N GLY A 204 0.90 -0.10 0.46
CA GLY A 204 2.14 0.29 -0.22
C GLY A 204 3.20 -0.83 -0.22
N SER A 205 3.40 -1.49 0.91
CA SER A 205 4.32 -2.63 1.03
C SER A 205 3.95 -3.77 0.07
N LEU A 206 2.65 -4.08 -0.07
CA LEU A 206 2.20 -5.11 -1.02
C LEU A 206 2.54 -4.74 -2.47
N ILE A 207 2.26 -3.50 -2.89
CA ILE A 207 2.54 -3.02 -4.24
C ILE A 207 4.04 -3.10 -4.54
N ILE A 208 4.89 -2.61 -3.62
CA ILE A 208 6.34 -2.63 -3.79
C ILE A 208 6.85 -4.07 -3.85
N SER A 209 6.37 -4.95 -2.95
CA SER A 209 6.82 -6.33 -2.89
C SER A 209 6.54 -7.08 -4.18
N THR A 210 5.32 -6.97 -4.72
CA THR A 210 4.99 -7.64 -5.99
C THR A 210 5.74 -7.04 -7.17
N ALA A 211 5.98 -5.73 -7.19
CA ALA A 211 6.81 -5.11 -8.24
C ALA A 211 8.24 -5.67 -8.26
N VAL A 212 8.84 -5.93 -7.10
CA VAL A 212 10.19 -6.53 -7.02
C VAL A 212 10.15 -8.00 -7.40
N ILE A 213 9.11 -8.74 -7.00
CA ILE A 213 8.90 -10.14 -7.43
C ILE A 213 8.77 -10.22 -8.96
N ASP A 214 7.98 -9.34 -9.57
CA ASP A 214 7.82 -9.27 -11.03
C ASP A 214 9.14 -8.96 -11.75
N ALA A 215 9.95 -8.05 -11.20
CA ALA A 215 11.29 -7.75 -11.72
C ALA A 215 12.24 -8.96 -11.62
N GLY A 216 12.21 -9.68 -10.49
CA GLY A 216 13.00 -10.90 -10.30
C GLY A 216 12.56 -12.04 -11.23
N ALA A 217 11.26 -12.23 -11.41
CA ALA A 217 10.72 -13.22 -12.34
C ALA A 217 11.09 -12.88 -13.81
N LEU A 218 11.06 -11.60 -14.20
CA LEU A 218 11.54 -11.17 -15.52
C LEU A 218 13.02 -11.48 -15.72
N ARG A 219 13.84 -11.23 -14.69
CA ARG A 219 15.27 -11.57 -14.73
C ARG A 219 15.46 -13.06 -14.97
N ASN A 220 14.75 -13.93 -14.24
CA ASN A 220 14.86 -15.37 -14.41
C ASN A 220 14.45 -15.83 -15.81
N ALA A 221 13.39 -15.25 -16.37
CA ALA A 221 12.99 -15.52 -17.76
C ALA A 221 14.08 -15.13 -18.76
N LEU A 222 14.72 -13.97 -18.57
CA LEU A 222 15.82 -13.51 -19.42
C LEU A 222 17.04 -14.44 -19.35
N LEU A 223 17.41 -14.89 -18.15
CA LEU A 223 18.52 -15.83 -17.97
C LEU A 223 18.22 -17.20 -18.60
N ALA A 224 16.98 -17.70 -18.45
CA ALA A 224 16.55 -18.96 -19.08
C ALA A 224 16.59 -18.89 -20.62
N HIS A 225 16.42 -17.69 -21.19
CA HIS A 225 16.59 -17.46 -22.62
C HIS A 225 18.05 -17.34 -23.08
N GLY A 226 19.01 -17.37 -22.17
CA GLY A 226 20.44 -17.22 -22.48
C GLY A 226 20.95 -15.78 -22.47
N ALA A 227 20.20 -14.82 -21.90
CA ALA A 227 20.74 -13.48 -21.67
C ALA A 227 21.93 -13.56 -20.69
N PRO A 228 23.05 -12.88 -20.97
CA PRO A 228 24.17 -12.84 -20.04
C PRO A 228 23.77 -12.23 -18.70
N GLU A 229 24.23 -12.81 -17.58
CA GLU A 229 23.92 -12.30 -16.24
C GLU A 229 24.34 -10.83 -16.04
N LYS A 230 25.45 -10.42 -16.66
CA LYS A 230 25.92 -9.04 -16.67
C LYS A 230 24.93 -8.03 -17.26
N THR A 231 24.00 -8.48 -18.11
CA THR A 231 23.01 -7.63 -18.78
C THR A 231 21.88 -7.25 -17.83
N PHE A 232 21.51 -8.15 -16.92
CA PHE A 232 20.53 -7.87 -15.86
C PHE A 232 20.99 -8.50 -14.54
N PRO A 233 21.95 -7.86 -13.86
CA PRO A 233 22.53 -8.40 -12.64
C PRO A 233 21.48 -8.43 -11.53
N ALA A 234 21.60 -9.38 -10.61
CA ALA A 234 20.65 -9.49 -9.51
C ALA A 234 20.61 -8.22 -8.63
N SER A 235 21.74 -7.51 -8.55
CA SER A 235 21.85 -6.21 -7.89
C SER A 235 20.89 -5.16 -8.46
N SER A 236 20.51 -5.22 -9.74
CA SER A 236 19.52 -4.30 -10.31
C SER A 236 18.13 -4.51 -9.74
N VAL A 237 17.72 -5.76 -9.51
CA VAL A 237 16.43 -6.09 -8.87
C VAL A 237 16.42 -5.61 -7.41
N LEU A 238 17.55 -5.79 -6.71
CA LEU A 238 17.71 -5.31 -5.33
C LEU A 238 17.69 -3.79 -5.25
N LEU A 239 18.40 -3.10 -6.15
CA LEU A 239 18.42 -1.65 -6.21
C LEU A 239 17.03 -1.09 -6.53
N TYR A 240 16.27 -1.75 -7.41
CA TYR A 240 14.88 -1.42 -7.70
C TYR A 240 14.00 -1.49 -6.45
N GLY A 241 14.07 -2.60 -5.70
CA GLY A 241 13.35 -2.74 -4.43
C GLY A 241 13.79 -1.75 -3.35
N ALA A 242 15.09 -1.53 -3.22
CA ALA A 242 15.67 -0.57 -2.28
C ALA A 242 15.21 0.85 -2.57
N PHE A 243 15.22 1.26 -3.85
CA PHE A 243 14.76 2.57 -4.29
C PHE A 243 13.31 2.83 -3.86
N PHE A 244 12.38 1.91 -4.18
CA PHE A 244 10.99 2.06 -3.77
C PHE A 244 10.79 2.03 -2.25
N SER A 245 11.55 1.19 -1.55
CA SER A 245 11.51 1.13 -0.09
C SER A 245 11.95 2.45 0.55
N VAL A 246 13.00 3.08 0.03
CA VAL A 246 13.47 4.40 0.50
C VAL A 246 12.44 5.49 0.18
N MET A 247 11.93 5.55 -1.05
CA MET A 247 10.89 6.51 -1.44
C MET A 247 9.66 6.39 -0.55
N PHE A 248 9.24 5.16 -0.26
CA PHE A 248 8.11 4.89 0.60
C PHE A 248 8.38 5.28 2.07
N ALA A 249 9.58 5.00 2.58
CA ALA A 249 9.99 5.43 3.91
C ALA A 249 10.00 6.97 4.04
N LEU A 250 10.40 7.72 3.01
CA LEU A 250 10.35 9.18 3.01
C LEU A 250 8.94 9.75 3.14
N VAL A 251 7.93 9.04 2.65
CA VAL A 251 6.52 9.44 2.78
C VAL A 251 5.95 8.99 4.13
N PHE A 252 6.28 7.77 4.56
CA PHE A 252 5.67 7.14 5.73
C PHE A 252 6.29 7.61 7.07
N LEU A 253 7.62 7.70 7.14
CA LEU A 253 8.35 7.97 8.38
C LEU A 253 7.96 9.32 9.03
N PRO A 254 7.81 10.44 8.29
CA PRO A 254 7.37 11.70 8.88
C PRO A 254 6.01 11.60 9.57
N VAL A 255 5.06 10.83 9.01
CA VAL A 255 3.74 10.62 9.60
C VAL A 255 3.86 9.89 10.92
N MET A 256 4.71 8.85 10.99
CA MET A 256 4.90 8.07 12.21
C MET A 256 5.62 8.82 13.32
N VAL A 257 6.64 9.61 12.96
CA VAL A 257 7.33 10.49 13.92
C VAL A 257 6.36 11.51 14.50
N LEU A 258 5.56 12.15 13.64
CA LEU A 258 4.54 13.10 14.07
C LEU A 258 3.48 12.43 14.95
N TRP A 259 2.97 11.26 14.55
CA TRP A 259 1.98 10.52 15.34
C TRP A 259 2.51 10.22 16.74
N ARG A 260 3.75 9.70 16.85
CA ARG A 260 4.38 9.38 18.13
C ARG A 260 4.56 10.61 19.01
N SER A 261 4.95 11.74 18.41
CA SER A 261 5.07 13.03 19.11
C SER A 261 3.72 13.51 19.66
N VAL A 262 2.65 13.48 18.85
CA VAL A 262 1.30 13.91 19.25
C VAL A 262 0.72 12.96 20.30
N ALA A 263 0.93 11.65 20.16
CA ALA A 263 0.52 10.66 21.16
C ALA A 263 1.23 10.86 22.49
N GLY A 264 2.55 11.10 22.48
CA GLY A 264 3.31 11.43 23.68
C GLY A 264 2.79 12.68 24.38
N ARG A 265 2.54 13.76 23.61
CA ARG A 265 1.92 14.98 24.15
C ARG A 265 0.53 14.73 24.74
N LEU A 266 -0.29 13.87 24.12
CA LEU A 266 -1.60 13.52 24.68
C LEU A 266 -1.46 12.80 26.02
N VAL A 267 -0.48 11.89 26.17
CA VAL A 267 -0.20 11.24 27.46
C VAL A 267 0.15 12.28 28.51
N GLU A 268 1.06 13.21 28.20
CA GLU A 268 1.48 14.25 29.16
C GLU A 268 0.34 15.18 29.58
N VAL A 269 -0.58 15.50 28.68
CA VAL A 269 -1.78 16.30 29.00
C VAL A 269 -2.81 15.50 29.81
N THR A 270 -2.95 14.20 29.54
CA THR A 270 -4.02 13.37 30.13
C THR A 270 -3.62 12.74 31.46
N ALA A 271 -2.35 12.38 31.60
CA ALA A 271 -1.74 11.73 32.74
C ALA A 271 -0.38 12.39 33.04
N ARG A 272 -0.46 13.67 33.41
CA ARG A 272 0.69 14.50 33.79
C ARG A 272 1.49 13.83 34.88
N ILE A 273 2.82 13.93 34.83
CA ILE A 273 3.70 13.52 35.93
C ILE A 273 3.35 14.33 37.19
N PRO A 274 2.86 13.68 38.26
CA PRO A 274 2.47 14.34 39.49
C PRO A 274 3.71 14.79 40.26
N GLU A 275 3.51 15.64 41.27
CA GLU A 275 4.55 15.86 42.28
C GLU A 275 4.78 14.58 43.10
N ALA A 276 5.92 14.49 43.81
CA ALA A 276 6.36 13.24 44.44
C ALA A 276 5.37 12.71 45.50
N ASP A 277 4.63 13.61 46.14
CA ASP A 277 3.59 13.35 47.14
C ASP A 277 2.23 12.94 46.51
N GLU A 278 2.00 13.28 45.25
CA GLU A 278 0.80 12.92 44.47
C GLU A 278 0.98 11.61 43.67
N LEU A 279 2.15 10.96 43.77
CA LEU A 279 2.45 9.71 43.09
C LEU A 279 1.67 8.54 43.70
N THR A 280 0.63 8.09 43.01
CA THR A 280 -0.23 6.98 43.44
C THR A 280 -0.17 5.79 42.48
N GLU A 281 -0.46 4.58 42.97
CA GLU A 281 -0.54 3.38 42.13
C GLU A 281 -1.57 3.53 41.00
N ASP A 282 -2.75 4.12 41.29
CA ASP A 282 -3.77 4.36 40.27
C ASP A 282 -3.27 5.27 39.14
N TRP A 283 -2.49 6.31 39.48
CA TRP A 283 -1.85 7.16 38.48
C TRP A 283 -0.87 6.37 37.60
N ILE A 284 0.01 5.56 38.22
CA ILE A 284 1.01 4.75 37.51
C ILE A 284 0.31 3.81 36.52
N GLU A 285 -0.70 3.08 36.98
CA GLU A 285 -1.44 2.15 36.14
C GLU A 285 -2.20 2.86 35.01
N ARG A 286 -2.85 3.99 35.31
CA ARG A 286 -3.60 4.76 34.31
C ARG A 286 -2.68 5.27 33.21
N ARG A 287 -1.50 5.79 33.57
CA ARG A 287 -0.50 6.23 32.59
C ARG A 287 0.04 5.05 31.78
N ALA A 288 0.36 3.93 32.42
CA ALA A 288 0.82 2.72 31.73
C ALA A 288 -0.21 2.19 30.72
N ARG A 289 -1.49 2.11 31.10
CA ARG A 289 -2.60 1.74 30.19
C ARG A 289 -2.69 2.67 28.98
N LEU A 290 -2.54 3.98 29.19
CA LEU A 290 -2.61 4.95 28.10
C LEU A 290 -1.40 4.85 27.16
N VAL A 291 -0.20 4.68 27.71
CA VAL A 291 1.05 4.46 26.96
C VAL A 291 0.95 3.19 26.11
N ALA A 292 0.45 2.10 26.69
CA ALA A 292 0.26 0.82 25.99
C ALA A 292 -0.83 0.91 24.91
N PHE A 293 -1.96 1.55 25.20
CA PHE A 293 -3.03 1.76 24.23
C PHE A 293 -2.55 2.58 23.01
N LEU A 294 -1.77 3.63 23.27
CA LEU A 294 -1.12 4.45 22.27
C LEU A 294 0.18 3.84 21.74
N ARG A 295 0.51 2.59 22.09
CA ARG A 295 1.64 1.82 21.54
C ARG A 295 2.98 2.56 21.65
N LEU A 296 3.12 3.43 22.66
CA LEU A 296 4.32 4.24 22.87
C LEU A 296 5.45 3.43 23.51
N ASP A 297 5.10 2.31 24.14
CA ASP A 297 5.99 1.27 24.66
C ASP A 297 6.70 0.48 23.54
N LEU A 298 6.12 0.45 22.33
CA LEU A 298 6.77 -0.18 21.18
C LEU A 298 7.84 0.74 20.59
N SER A 299 8.99 0.15 20.25
CA SER A 299 10.02 0.84 19.48
C SER A 299 9.59 0.99 18.01
N LEU A 300 9.99 2.08 17.35
CA LEU A 300 9.72 2.33 15.93
C LEU A 300 10.08 1.14 15.02
N PRO A 301 11.22 0.45 15.20
CA PRO A 301 11.53 -0.76 14.45
C PRO A 301 10.50 -1.88 14.64
N LYS A 302 9.98 -2.10 15.86
CA LYS A 302 8.94 -3.12 16.12
C LYS A 302 7.62 -2.78 15.44
N VAL A 303 7.29 -1.49 15.33
CA VAL A 303 6.11 -1.00 14.61
C VAL A 303 6.25 -1.23 13.09
N LEU A 304 7.45 -1.03 12.56
CA LEU A 304 7.76 -1.18 11.15
C LEU A 304 8.01 -2.64 10.75
N ALA A 305 8.41 -3.49 11.68
CA ALA A 305 8.80 -4.87 11.45
C ALA A 305 7.75 -5.71 10.70
N PRO A 306 6.44 -5.62 10.97
CA PRO A 306 5.44 -6.34 10.19
C PRO A 306 5.40 -5.90 8.72
N ALA A 307 5.58 -4.61 8.44
CA ALA A 307 5.58 -4.09 7.08
C ALA A 307 6.90 -4.36 6.33
N LEU A 308 8.02 -4.38 7.06
CA LEU A 308 9.32 -4.82 6.55
C LEU A 308 9.41 -6.34 6.42
N GLY A 309 8.66 -7.09 7.23
CA GLY A 309 8.55 -8.54 7.19
C GLY A 309 7.89 -9.04 5.91
N ILE A 310 7.00 -8.23 5.31
CA ILE A 310 6.46 -8.49 3.96
C ILE A 310 7.57 -8.42 2.90
N LEU A 311 8.61 -7.63 3.14
CA LEU A 311 9.81 -7.56 2.28
C LEU A 311 10.86 -8.64 2.63
N ALA A 312 10.67 -9.42 3.70
CA ALA A 312 11.64 -10.42 4.15
C ALA A 312 11.96 -11.50 3.11
N PRO A 313 11.00 -12.05 2.32
CA PRO A 313 11.32 -13.00 1.26
C PRO A 313 12.30 -12.43 0.21
N LEU A 314 12.20 -11.13 -0.08
CA LEU A 314 13.12 -10.43 -0.99
C LEU A 314 14.49 -10.24 -0.34
N ALA A 315 14.54 -9.93 0.96
CA ALA A 315 15.79 -9.84 1.72
C ALA A 315 16.49 -11.22 1.82
N THR A 316 15.74 -12.30 2.03
CA THR A 316 16.28 -13.66 2.05
C THR A 316 16.79 -14.07 0.67
N GLY A 317 16.05 -13.74 -0.41
CA GLY A 317 16.53 -13.91 -1.79
C GLY A 317 17.79 -13.08 -2.07
N ALA A 318 17.85 -11.84 -1.61
CA ALA A 318 19.03 -10.98 -1.71
C ALA A 318 20.25 -11.58 -1.01
N VAL A 319 20.09 -12.07 0.23
CA VAL A 319 21.17 -12.66 1.00
C VAL A 319 21.67 -13.96 0.36
N SER A 320 20.79 -14.76 -0.24
CA SER A 320 21.21 -15.95 -0.99
C SER A 320 22.08 -15.66 -2.21
N LEU A 321 22.00 -14.45 -2.77
CA LEU A 321 22.84 -14.00 -3.89
C LEU A 321 24.23 -13.52 -3.46
N PHE A 322 24.40 -13.14 -2.19
CA PHE A 322 25.69 -12.70 -1.63
C PHE A 322 26.38 -13.78 -0.79
N LEU A 323 25.70 -14.88 -0.48
CA LEU A 323 26.34 -16.08 0.03
C LEU A 323 27.14 -16.72 -1.12
N PRO A 324 28.46 -16.90 -0.98
CA PRO A 324 29.23 -17.66 -1.96
C PRO A 324 28.57 -19.02 -2.14
N SER A 325 28.24 -19.41 -3.37
CA SER A 325 27.92 -20.79 -3.68
C SER A 325 29.17 -21.61 -3.36
N GLY A 326 29.23 -22.19 -2.16
CA GLY A 326 30.25 -23.15 -1.80
C GLY A 326 30.12 -24.37 -2.71
N GLY A 327 30.98 -24.44 -3.73
CA GLY A 327 31.31 -25.63 -4.51
C GLY A 327 30.23 -26.15 -5.46
N GLN A 328 30.40 -25.90 -6.77
CA GLN A 328 30.81 -26.90 -7.77
C GLN A 328 31.16 -26.20 -9.09
#